data_AF-A0A7S3K0P2-F1
#
_entry.id   AF-A0A7S3K0P2-F1
#
_cell.length_a   1.000
_cell.length_b   1.000
_cell.length_c   1.000
_cell.angle_alpha   90.00
_cell.angle_beta   90.00
_cell.angle_gamma   90.00
#
_symmetry.space_group_name_H-M   'P 1'
#
loop_
_entity.id
_entity.type
_entity.pdbx_description
1 polymer ?
#
loop_
_entity_poly.entity_id
_entity_poly.type
_entity_poly.pdbx_seq_one_letter_code
_entity_poly.pdbx_strand_id
1 'polypeptide(L)'
;MALRGMEMSLERCRTEDENLSETVTKLSSTKGAGGVLDLFYEIWKLQLTLENKRYSKVARILLAGTYGKFYADTGDDLWSHPFGPSVCDDVYAHIDRIGYRLPSKTKKQRCLAPHFDCCPKEMYSKSSLRWRPIQCMLALAGGCEPEQGGFECVPGFHREFQSYFDARTNIICVGDFIAVNAQLDKSLLHRFCHVPLKPGDAVFWDRRIPHASARTNTGTAPRQVIYGGFLPRGAHLNRSYVHEQLLRLQRREIQPDFWIHSTHCQQEFDQDDLASELLDWLQNISPHAQHLLGMDGEVVQNE
;
A
#
# COMPACT_ATOMS: atom_id res chain seq x y z
N MET A 1 18.46 -5.39 -9.60
CA MET A 1 17.85 -4.12 -10.01
C MET A 1 17.17 -3.42 -8.83
N ALA A 2 16.15 -4.01 -8.20
CA ALA A 2 15.41 -3.38 -7.10
C ALA A 2 16.26 -2.90 -5.90
N LEU A 3 17.15 -3.76 -5.39
CA LEU A 3 18.00 -3.41 -4.23
C LEU A 3 18.95 -2.26 -4.54
N ARG A 4 19.62 -2.32 -5.70
CA ARG A 4 20.46 -1.23 -6.18
C ARG A 4 19.65 0.05 -6.40
N GLY A 5 18.43 -0.07 -6.92
CA GLY A 5 17.50 1.05 -7.07
C GLY A 5 17.21 1.72 -5.72
N MET A 6 16.87 0.93 -4.69
CA MET A 6 16.66 1.42 -3.32
C MET A 6 17.90 2.13 -2.76
N GLU A 7 19.07 1.52 -2.90
CA GLU A 7 20.35 2.08 -2.44
C GLU A 7 20.63 3.42 -3.12
N MET A 8 20.44 3.49 -4.44
CA MET A 8 20.61 4.73 -5.21
C MET A 8 19.60 5.80 -4.79
N SER A 9 18.34 5.45 -4.55
CA SER A 9 17.33 6.40 -4.06
C SER A 9 17.70 6.97 -2.69
N LEU A 10 18.22 6.13 -1.78
CA LEU A 10 18.66 6.56 -0.46
C LEU A 10 19.90 7.44 -0.53
N GLU A 11 20.90 7.03 -1.31
CA GLU A 11 22.16 7.77 -1.48
C GLU A 11 21.91 9.15 -2.11
N ARG A 12 21.01 9.23 -3.10
CA ARG A 12 20.60 10.50 -3.73
C ARG A 12 19.98 11.48 -2.75
N CYS A 13 19.32 10.99 -1.69
CA CYS A 13 18.66 11.83 -0.69
C CYS A 13 19.52 12.15 0.53
N ARG A 14 20.72 11.55 0.59
CA ARG A 14 21.67 11.64 1.70
C ARG A 14 22.64 12.80 1.47
N THR A 15 22.91 13.58 2.51
CA THR A 15 24.01 14.56 2.50
C THR A 15 25.31 13.93 3.03
N GLU A 16 26.47 14.55 2.76
CA GLU A 16 27.79 13.99 3.12
C GLU A 16 27.91 13.63 4.61
N ASP A 17 27.28 14.41 5.49
CA ASP A 17 27.33 14.22 6.94
C ASP A 17 26.17 13.38 7.52
N GLU A 18 25.10 13.15 6.76
CA GLU A 18 23.93 12.39 7.23
C GLU A 18 24.28 10.90 7.36
N ASN A 19 23.84 10.25 8.44
CA ASN A 19 23.84 8.78 8.50
C ASN A 19 22.52 8.21 7.96
N LEU A 20 22.51 6.90 7.67
CA LEU A 20 21.34 6.22 7.10
C LEU A 20 20.07 6.36 7.96
N SER A 21 20.19 6.43 9.29
CA SER A 21 19.01 6.62 10.16
C SER A 21 18.41 8.01 10.00
N GLU A 22 19.25 9.03 9.85
CA GLU A 22 18.81 10.42 9.62
C GLU A 22 18.14 10.55 8.26
N THR A 23 18.73 9.98 7.20
CA THR A 23 18.13 9.96 5.86
C THR A 23 16.77 9.26 5.86
N VAL A 24 16.63 8.11 6.54
CA VAL A 24 15.35 7.41 6.67
C VAL A 24 14.31 8.23 7.43
N THR A 25 14.71 8.94 8.49
CA THR A 25 13.81 9.81 9.25
C THR A 25 13.37 11.03 8.43
N LYS A 26 14.27 11.62 7.65
CA LYS A 26 14.01 12.76 6.75
C LYS A 26 13.03 12.42 5.64
N LEU A 27 13.18 11.23 5.03
CA LEU A 27 12.33 10.75 3.95
C LEU A 27 10.96 10.23 4.42
N SER A 28 10.57 10.48 5.67
CA SER A 28 9.41 9.84 6.29
C SER A 28 8.52 10.85 7.01
N SER A 29 7.30 11.02 6.51
CA SER A 29 6.21 11.76 7.15
C SER A 29 5.84 11.20 8.53
N THR A 30 6.20 9.95 8.82
CA THR A 30 6.06 9.33 10.15
C THR A 30 7.32 9.50 11.01
N LYS A 31 8.25 10.37 10.62
CA LYS A 31 9.56 10.61 11.27
C LYS A 31 10.40 9.34 11.42
N GLY A 32 10.31 8.44 10.43
CA GLY A 32 11.00 7.15 10.40
C GLY A 32 10.28 6.03 11.15
N ALA A 33 9.14 6.31 11.78
CA ALA A 33 8.36 5.28 12.46
C ALA A 33 7.87 4.22 11.44
N GLY A 34 8.12 2.94 11.74
CA GLY A 34 7.77 1.82 10.86
C GLY A 34 8.63 1.70 9.60
N GLY A 35 9.60 2.60 9.41
CA GLY A 35 10.44 2.63 8.21
C GLY A 35 9.63 2.91 6.95
N VAL A 36 8.62 3.78 6.99
CA VAL A 36 7.85 4.14 5.80
C VAL A 36 8.48 5.37 5.16
N LEU A 37 8.90 5.27 3.90
CA LEU A 37 9.54 6.34 3.15
C LEU A 37 8.55 6.92 2.12
N ASP A 38 8.43 8.24 2.05
CA ASP A 38 7.58 8.99 1.13
C ASP A 38 8.18 9.07 -0.29
N LEU A 39 8.69 7.93 -0.77
CA LEU A 39 9.24 7.72 -2.11
C LEU A 39 8.18 7.06 -3.00
N PHE A 40 7.48 7.88 -3.77
CA PHE A 40 6.37 7.44 -4.64
C PHE A 40 6.83 7.04 -6.04
N TYR A 41 7.71 7.84 -6.65
CA TYR A 41 7.94 7.84 -8.11
C TYR A 41 9.31 7.35 -8.56
N GLU A 42 9.97 6.53 -7.75
CA GLU A 42 11.22 5.91 -8.19
C GLU A 42 10.95 5.03 -9.42
N ILE A 43 11.62 5.33 -10.54
CA ILE A 43 11.40 4.62 -11.82
C ILE A 43 11.57 3.12 -11.65
N TRP A 44 12.62 2.68 -10.93
CA TRP A 44 12.86 1.25 -10.68
C TRP A 44 11.69 0.57 -9.94
N LYS A 45 11.01 1.31 -9.05
CA LYS A 45 9.84 0.82 -8.31
C LYS A 45 8.63 0.76 -9.23
N LEU A 46 8.38 1.83 -9.97
CA LEU A 46 7.25 1.91 -10.91
C LEU A 46 7.36 0.83 -11.98
N GLN A 47 8.55 0.60 -12.54
CA GLN A 47 8.84 -0.52 -13.44
C GLN A 47 8.48 -1.86 -12.79
N LEU A 48 8.93 -2.11 -11.56
CA LEU A 48 8.64 -3.35 -10.84
C LEU A 48 7.15 -3.59 -10.59
N THR A 49 6.38 -2.54 -10.30
CA THR A 49 4.95 -2.66 -9.98
C THR A 49 4.04 -2.60 -11.21
N LEU A 50 4.42 -1.84 -12.24
CA LEU A 50 3.57 -1.59 -13.42
C LEU A 50 3.92 -2.48 -14.61
N GLU A 51 5.17 -2.87 -14.80
CA GLU A 51 5.56 -3.74 -15.92
C GLU A 51 5.46 -5.24 -15.58
N ASN A 52 5.39 -5.57 -14.28
CA ASN A 52 5.28 -6.96 -13.84
C ASN A 52 3.85 -7.50 -14.00
N LYS A 53 3.57 -8.05 -15.17
CA LYS A 53 2.30 -8.71 -15.49
C LYS A 53 1.89 -9.83 -14.53
N ARG A 54 2.85 -10.51 -13.87
CA ARG A 54 2.50 -11.55 -12.90
C ARG A 54 1.91 -10.94 -11.63
N TYR A 55 2.41 -9.77 -11.22
CA TYR A 55 1.96 -9.09 -10.01
C TYR A 55 0.50 -8.62 -10.14
N SER A 56 0.17 -7.94 -11.23
CA SER A 56 -1.20 -7.54 -11.54
C SER A 56 -2.11 -8.73 -11.81
N LYS A 57 -1.64 -9.78 -12.49
CA LYS A 57 -2.42 -11.00 -12.72
C LYS A 57 -2.89 -11.66 -11.43
N VAL A 58 -2.08 -11.70 -10.38
CA VAL A 58 -2.51 -12.25 -9.08
C VAL A 58 -3.66 -11.44 -8.50
N ALA A 59 -3.60 -10.11 -8.55
CA ALA A 59 -4.69 -9.26 -8.09
C ALA A 59 -5.99 -9.50 -8.87
N ARG A 60 -5.89 -9.63 -10.19
CA ARG A 60 -7.04 -9.95 -11.06
C ARG A 60 -7.68 -11.30 -10.71
N ILE A 61 -6.87 -12.34 -10.50
CA ILE A 61 -7.35 -13.67 -10.08
C ILE A 61 -8.07 -13.59 -8.73
N LEU A 62 -7.50 -12.85 -7.77
CA LEU A 62 -8.12 -12.69 -6.46
C LEU A 62 -9.46 -11.94 -6.56
N LEU A 63 -9.54 -10.88 -7.35
CA LEU A 63 -10.79 -10.16 -7.58
C LEU A 63 -11.83 -11.03 -8.30
N ALA A 64 -11.45 -11.74 -9.36
CA ALA A 64 -12.34 -12.68 -10.07
C ALA A 64 -12.95 -13.74 -9.13
N GLY A 65 -12.18 -14.19 -8.14
CA GLY A 65 -12.65 -15.15 -7.13
C GLY A 65 -13.41 -14.53 -5.96
N THR A 66 -13.47 -13.20 -5.87
CA THR A 66 -14.05 -12.46 -4.74
C THR A 66 -14.91 -11.30 -5.24
N TYR A 67 -14.50 -10.06 -4.96
CA TYR A 67 -15.25 -8.83 -5.20
C TYR A 67 -15.65 -8.58 -6.66
N GLY A 68 -14.90 -9.10 -7.65
CA GLY A 68 -15.26 -8.96 -9.06
C GLY A 68 -16.45 -9.83 -9.50
N LYS A 69 -16.91 -10.74 -8.62
CA LYS A 69 -18.04 -11.65 -8.89
C LYS A 69 -19.29 -11.32 -8.08
N PHE A 70 -19.13 -10.73 -6.90
CA PHE A 70 -20.21 -10.58 -5.92
C PHE A 70 -20.49 -9.11 -5.63
N TYR A 71 -21.74 -8.69 -5.84
CA TYR A 71 -22.25 -7.36 -5.55
C TYR A 71 -23.60 -7.47 -4.83
N ALA A 72 -24.15 -6.35 -4.33
CA ALA A 72 -25.30 -6.33 -3.41
C ALA A 72 -26.51 -7.23 -3.80
N ASP A 73 -26.74 -7.46 -5.11
CA ASP A 73 -27.85 -8.29 -5.60
C ASP A 73 -27.49 -9.77 -5.85
N THR A 74 -26.25 -10.18 -5.58
CA THR A 74 -25.76 -11.56 -5.83
C THR A 74 -26.02 -12.54 -4.68
N GLY A 75 -26.37 -12.03 -3.49
CA GLY A 75 -26.70 -12.86 -2.32
C GLY A 75 -25.51 -13.48 -1.58
N ASP A 76 -24.26 -13.07 -1.86
CA ASP A 76 -23.09 -13.47 -1.08
C ASP A 76 -22.76 -12.42 -0.01
N ASP A 77 -22.90 -12.75 1.27
CA ASP A 77 -22.69 -11.79 2.36
C ASP A 77 -21.21 -11.42 2.58
N LEU A 78 -20.26 -12.23 2.08
CA LEU A 78 -18.84 -12.05 2.37
C LEU A 78 -18.15 -11.11 1.38
N TRP A 79 -18.49 -11.18 0.10
CA TRP A 79 -17.78 -10.46 -0.96
C TRP A 79 -18.62 -9.36 -1.62
N SER A 80 -19.90 -9.25 -1.26
CA SER A 80 -20.78 -8.21 -1.80
C SER A 80 -20.33 -6.79 -1.48
N HIS A 81 -20.50 -5.91 -2.48
CA HIS A 81 -20.22 -4.48 -2.41
C HIS A 81 -21.29 -3.67 -3.17
N PRO A 82 -21.41 -2.34 -2.93
CA PRO A 82 -22.47 -1.52 -3.50
C PRO A 82 -22.16 -0.92 -4.89
N PHE A 83 -20.94 -1.09 -5.40
CA PHE A 83 -20.51 -0.49 -6.68
C PHE A 83 -21.13 -1.12 -7.94
N GLY A 84 -21.97 -2.14 -7.80
CA GLY A 84 -22.70 -2.76 -8.90
C GLY A 84 -21.86 -3.70 -9.79
N PRO A 85 -22.47 -4.26 -10.83
CA PRO A 85 -21.87 -5.30 -11.68
C PRO A 85 -20.76 -4.78 -12.60
N SER A 86 -20.52 -3.47 -12.66
CA SER A 86 -19.41 -2.90 -13.43
C SER A 86 -18.05 -3.24 -12.83
N VAL A 87 -17.99 -3.53 -11.53
CA VAL A 87 -16.77 -4.04 -10.89
C VAL A 87 -16.46 -5.42 -11.46
N CYS A 88 -15.28 -5.54 -12.05
CA CYS A 88 -14.82 -6.75 -12.71
C CYS A 88 -13.51 -7.26 -12.11
N ASP A 89 -12.90 -8.25 -12.77
CA ASP A 89 -11.60 -8.80 -12.41
C ASP A 89 -10.42 -7.95 -12.88
N ASP A 90 -10.67 -6.76 -13.42
CA ASP A 90 -9.62 -5.86 -13.88
C ASP A 90 -9.27 -4.78 -12.84
N VAL A 91 -8.08 -4.19 -12.99
CA VAL A 91 -7.47 -3.35 -11.98
C VAL A 91 -6.76 -2.13 -12.55
N TYR A 92 -6.78 -1.05 -11.78
CA TYR A 92 -5.77 0.00 -11.83
C TYR A 92 -4.68 -0.28 -10.82
N ALA A 93 -3.47 0.24 -11.05
CA ALA A 93 -2.43 0.26 -10.03
C ALA A 93 -2.69 1.38 -9.01
N HIS A 94 -2.31 1.13 -7.76
CA HIS A 94 -2.25 2.13 -6.70
C HIS A 94 -0.80 2.43 -6.33
N ILE A 95 -0.35 3.66 -6.60
CA ILE A 95 1.00 4.12 -6.28
C ILE A 95 1.03 4.48 -4.79
N ASP A 96 1.83 3.74 -4.02
CA ASP A 96 1.99 3.95 -2.58
C ASP A 96 3.45 4.32 -2.27
N ARG A 97 3.87 4.16 -1.02
CA ARG A 97 5.20 4.46 -0.48
C ARG A 97 6.15 3.27 -0.55
N ILE A 98 7.30 3.38 0.10
CA ILE A 98 8.29 2.31 0.26
C ILE A 98 8.41 1.97 1.75
N GLY A 99 8.68 0.70 2.08
CA GLY A 99 9.12 0.32 3.42
C GLY A 99 10.62 0.04 3.44
N TYR A 100 11.36 0.73 4.29
CA TYR A 100 12.77 0.53 4.58
C TYR A 100 12.99 0.56 6.10
N ARG A 101 13.06 -0.61 6.72
CA ARG A 101 13.07 -0.74 8.17
C ARG A 101 14.42 -1.21 8.67
N LEU A 102 15.17 -0.29 9.27
CA LEU A 102 16.48 -0.54 9.87
C LEU A 102 16.44 -1.58 11.00
N PRO A 103 17.53 -2.33 11.23
CA PRO A 103 17.69 -3.17 12.41
C PRO A 103 17.53 -2.39 13.73
N SER A 104 16.79 -2.95 14.68
CA SER A 104 16.78 -2.53 16.07
C SER A 104 16.36 -3.66 16.99
N LYS A 105 17.26 -4.01 17.93
CA LYS A 105 17.00 -5.04 18.95
C LYS A 105 16.23 -4.51 20.16
N THR A 106 16.30 -3.21 20.43
CA THR A 106 15.81 -2.62 21.69
C THR A 106 14.64 -1.66 21.48
N LYS A 107 14.49 -1.05 20.30
CA LYS A 107 13.39 -0.14 20.01
C LYS A 107 12.25 -0.90 19.35
N LYS A 108 11.04 -0.78 19.92
CA LYS A 108 9.82 -1.13 19.20
C LYS A 108 9.71 -0.18 18.00
N GLN A 109 9.61 -0.74 16.80
CA GLN A 109 9.51 0.05 15.56
C GLN A 109 8.16 -0.15 14.85
N ARG A 110 7.13 -0.61 15.56
CA ARG A 110 5.76 -0.54 15.05
C ARG A 110 5.35 0.93 14.99
N CYS A 111 5.28 1.51 13.79
CA CYS A 111 4.67 2.82 13.57
C CYS A 111 3.22 2.82 14.02
N LEU A 112 2.49 1.83 13.51
CA LEU A 112 1.09 1.61 13.78
C LEU A 112 0.95 0.39 14.67
N ALA A 113 0.05 0.48 15.65
CA ALA A 113 -0.47 -0.69 16.33
C ALA A 113 -1.09 -1.65 15.29
N PRO A 114 -1.28 -2.95 15.60
CA PRO A 114 -2.08 -3.81 14.74
C PRO A 114 -3.41 -3.15 14.44
N HIS A 115 -3.86 -3.24 13.20
CA HIS A 115 -4.98 -2.44 12.73
C HIS A 115 -5.69 -3.09 11.56
N PHE A 116 -6.83 -2.50 11.22
CA PHE A 116 -7.54 -2.67 9.97
C PHE A 116 -7.42 -1.39 9.15
N ASP A 117 -7.43 -1.51 7.82
CA ASP A 117 -7.59 -0.37 6.90
C ASP A 117 -8.99 -0.38 6.27
N CYS A 118 -9.99 -0.63 7.11
CA CYS A 118 -11.38 -0.34 6.81
C CYS A 118 -12.14 0.08 8.07
N CYS A 119 -13.16 0.93 7.87
CA CYS A 119 -14.13 1.22 8.92
C CYS A 119 -15.39 0.34 8.75
N PRO A 120 -15.75 -0.55 9.70
CA PRO A 120 -16.92 -1.43 9.59
C PRO A 120 -18.24 -0.64 9.62
N LYS A 121 -18.24 0.56 10.22
CA LYS A 121 -19.41 1.46 10.22
C LYS A 121 -19.63 2.14 8.87
N GLU A 122 -18.58 2.23 8.06
CA GLU A 122 -18.51 3.08 6.86
C GLU A 122 -17.71 2.39 5.73
N MET A 123 -17.88 1.07 5.58
CA MET A 123 -17.05 0.22 4.70
C MET A 123 -16.96 0.71 3.25
N TYR A 124 -18.03 1.36 2.79
CA TYR A 124 -18.20 1.85 1.43
C TYR A 124 -18.63 3.33 1.40
N SER A 125 -18.28 4.10 2.44
CA SER A 125 -18.65 5.51 2.57
C SER A 125 -18.14 6.35 1.39
N LYS A 126 -18.95 7.34 0.99
CA LYS A 126 -18.60 8.30 -0.08
C LYS A 126 -17.42 9.19 0.29
N SER A 127 -17.01 9.21 1.56
CA SER A 127 -15.87 9.99 2.06
C SER A 127 -14.52 9.36 1.72
N SER A 128 -14.48 8.06 1.38
CA SER A 128 -13.25 7.42 0.95
C SER A 128 -12.90 7.81 -0.48
N LEU A 129 -11.67 8.26 -0.70
CA LEU A 129 -11.19 8.66 -2.03
C LEU A 129 -11.04 7.48 -2.97
N ARG A 130 -10.89 6.26 -2.44
CA ARG A 130 -10.69 5.02 -3.21
C ARG A 130 -11.22 3.80 -2.49
N TRP A 131 -11.50 2.74 -3.24
CA TRP A 131 -11.88 1.45 -2.72
C TRP A 131 -10.82 0.42 -3.08
N ARG A 132 -10.06 0.00 -2.06
CA ARG A 132 -8.99 -0.98 -2.14
C ARG A 132 -9.34 -2.19 -1.27
N PRO A 133 -10.17 -3.13 -1.78
CA PRO A 133 -10.60 -4.30 -1.01
C PRO A 133 -9.46 -5.28 -0.72
N ILE A 134 -8.46 -5.33 -1.60
CA ILE A 134 -7.28 -6.17 -1.47
C ILE A 134 -6.05 -5.28 -1.44
N GLN A 135 -5.29 -5.38 -0.37
CA GLN A 135 -4.00 -4.72 -0.20
C GLN A 135 -2.87 -5.65 -0.60
N CYS A 136 -1.70 -5.09 -0.92
CA CYS A 136 -0.53 -5.90 -1.19
C CYS A 136 0.79 -5.19 -0.87
N MET A 137 1.84 -6.00 -0.75
CA MET A 137 3.21 -5.51 -0.74
C MET A 137 4.15 -6.52 -1.41
N LEU A 138 5.22 -6.01 -2.01
CA LEU A 138 6.29 -6.81 -2.61
C LEU A 138 7.53 -6.78 -1.72
N ALA A 139 8.03 -7.94 -1.31
CA ALA A 139 9.25 -8.06 -0.52
C ALA A 139 10.50 -7.92 -1.39
N LEU A 140 11.39 -6.99 -1.01
CA LEU A 140 12.67 -6.78 -1.69
C LEU A 140 13.84 -7.38 -0.89
N ALA A 141 13.82 -7.25 0.44
CA ALA A 141 14.84 -7.81 1.33
C ALA A 141 14.32 -7.97 2.76
N GLY A 142 14.86 -8.97 3.47
CA GLY A 142 14.59 -9.20 4.89
C GLY A 142 13.15 -9.60 5.21
N GLY A 143 12.86 -9.81 6.50
CA GLY A 143 11.51 -10.14 6.98
C GLY A 143 11.07 -11.59 6.73
N CYS A 144 12.00 -12.51 6.46
CA CYS A 144 11.69 -13.93 6.32
C CYS A 144 11.35 -14.57 7.66
N GLU A 145 12.00 -14.15 8.74
CA GLU A 145 11.81 -14.68 10.09
C GLU A 145 10.96 -13.77 10.97
N PRO A 146 10.30 -14.32 12.01
CA PRO A 146 9.64 -13.53 13.05
C PRO A 146 10.57 -12.47 13.64
N GLU A 147 10.00 -11.34 14.05
CA GLU A 147 10.72 -10.21 14.65
C GLU A 147 11.79 -9.55 13.77
N GLN A 148 11.90 -9.90 12.48
CA GLN A 148 12.80 -9.24 11.52
C GLN A 148 12.10 -8.14 10.71
N GLY A 149 11.13 -7.47 11.33
CA GLY A 149 10.41 -6.35 10.73
C GLY A 149 9.36 -6.75 9.68
N GLY A 150 9.11 -8.04 9.47
CA GLY A 150 8.20 -8.60 8.45
C GLY A 150 6.71 -8.30 8.67
N PHE A 151 5.85 -8.94 7.87
CA PHE A 151 4.40 -8.77 7.92
C PHE A 151 3.76 -9.79 8.86
N GLU A 152 2.84 -9.32 9.68
CA GLU A 152 2.06 -10.13 10.61
C GLU A 152 0.58 -9.87 10.38
N CYS A 153 -0.24 -10.91 10.40
CA CYS A 153 -1.68 -10.77 10.27
C CYS A 153 -2.42 -11.87 11.02
N VAL A 154 -3.76 -11.83 10.96
CA VAL A 154 -4.62 -12.92 11.42
C VAL A 154 -5.28 -13.57 10.20
N PRO A 155 -4.71 -14.67 9.68
CA PRO A 155 -5.24 -15.33 8.50
C PRO A 155 -6.71 -15.73 8.68
N GLY A 156 -7.51 -15.54 7.63
CA GLY A 156 -8.93 -15.92 7.61
C GLY A 156 -9.88 -14.95 8.34
N PHE A 157 -9.38 -13.91 9.02
CA PHE A 157 -10.23 -13.03 9.83
C PHE A 157 -11.35 -12.32 9.05
N HIS A 158 -11.19 -12.11 7.75
CA HIS A 158 -12.24 -11.55 6.88
C HIS A 158 -13.57 -12.31 6.98
N ARG A 159 -13.57 -13.61 7.33
CA ARG A 159 -14.77 -14.45 7.49
C ARG A 159 -15.56 -14.18 8.78
N GLU A 160 -14.91 -13.65 9.81
CA GLU A 160 -15.52 -13.33 11.10
C GLU A 160 -15.64 -11.83 11.34
N PHE A 161 -15.06 -11.00 10.45
CA PHE A 161 -15.00 -9.55 10.55
C PHE A 161 -16.34 -8.92 10.91
N GLN A 162 -17.42 -9.30 10.22
CA GLN A 162 -18.75 -8.75 10.45
C GLN A 162 -19.23 -9.07 11.87
N SER A 163 -19.29 -10.36 12.22
CA SER A 163 -19.69 -10.81 13.56
C SER A 163 -18.82 -10.22 14.69
N TYR A 164 -17.53 -10.00 14.42
CA TYR A 164 -16.61 -9.41 15.36
C TYR A 164 -16.98 -7.95 15.66
N PHE A 165 -17.30 -7.15 14.64
CA PHE A 165 -17.64 -5.74 14.85
C PHE A 165 -19.11 -5.50 15.22
N ASP A 166 -20.04 -6.37 14.83
CA ASP A 166 -21.45 -6.29 15.25
C ASP A 166 -21.61 -6.39 16.78
N ALA A 167 -20.74 -7.17 17.42
CA ALA A 167 -20.74 -7.32 18.88
C ALA A 167 -20.18 -6.09 19.65
N ARG A 168 -19.71 -5.05 18.94
CA ARG A 168 -19.02 -3.90 19.54
C ARG A 168 -19.80 -2.60 19.35
N THR A 169 -19.96 -1.86 20.45
CA THR A 169 -20.68 -0.58 20.46
C THR A 169 -19.77 0.63 20.18
N ASN A 170 -18.53 0.60 20.66
CA ASN A 170 -17.60 1.74 20.63
C ASN A 170 -16.42 1.52 19.67
N ILE A 171 -16.70 1.48 18.38
CA ILE A 171 -15.68 1.44 17.33
C ILE A 171 -15.30 2.87 16.94
N ILE A 172 -14.01 3.19 17.06
CA ILE A 172 -13.42 4.47 16.66
C ILE A 172 -12.68 4.24 15.33
N CYS A 173 -13.16 4.90 14.27
CA CYS A 173 -12.49 4.92 12.97
C CYS A 173 -11.80 6.28 12.78
N VAL A 174 -10.58 6.28 12.22
CA VAL A 174 -9.89 7.48 11.75
C VAL A 174 -9.71 7.34 10.25
N GLY A 175 -10.68 7.84 9.47
CA GLY A 175 -10.82 7.46 8.06
C GLY A 175 -11.02 5.95 7.95
N ASP A 176 -10.20 5.30 7.12
CA ASP A 176 -10.20 3.84 6.97
C ASP A 176 -9.45 3.10 8.09
N PHE A 177 -8.76 3.78 9.00
CA PHE A 177 -7.92 3.14 10.02
C PHE A 177 -8.70 2.78 11.30
N ILE A 178 -8.47 1.56 11.81
CA ILE A 178 -8.89 1.12 13.14
C ILE A 178 -7.77 0.39 13.85
N ALA A 179 -7.37 0.90 15.02
CA ALA A 179 -6.44 0.19 15.89
C ALA A 179 -7.10 -1.00 16.60
N VAL A 180 -6.43 -2.14 16.60
CA VAL A 180 -6.71 -3.27 17.50
C VAL A 180 -6.30 -2.86 18.91
N ASN A 181 -7.27 -2.86 19.83
CA ASN A 181 -7.09 -2.39 21.18
C ASN A 181 -6.39 -3.44 22.04
N ALA A 182 -5.22 -3.11 22.60
CA ALA A 182 -4.41 -4.06 23.38
C ALA A 182 -5.10 -4.64 24.63
N GLN A 183 -6.06 -3.92 25.19
CA GLN A 183 -6.78 -4.35 26.39
C GLN A 183 -8.03 -5.15 26.03
N LEU A 184 -8.79 -4.69 25.03
CA LEU A 184 -10.08 -5.28 24.65
C LEU A 184 -9.92 -6.47 23.69
N ASP A 185 -8.89 -6.45 22.85
CA ASP A 185 -8.72 -7.41 21.75
C ASP A 185 -7.58 -8.40 22.00
N LYS A 186 -7.34 -8.77 23.27
CA LYS A 186 -6.26 -9.71 23.65
C LYS A 186 -6.32 -11.02 22.86
N SER A 187 -7.51 -11.62 22.75
CA SER A 187 -7.70 -12.87 22.01
C SER A 187 -7.35 -12.72 20.53
N LEU A 188 -7.68 -11.59 19.91
CA LEU A 188 -7.29 -11.29 18.55
C LEU A 188 -5.76 -11.12 18.43
N LEU A 189 -5.14 -10.38 19.35
CA LEU A 189 -3.70 -10.14 19.35
C LEU A 189 -2.89 -11.43 19.49
N HIS A 190 -3.39 -12.43 20.23
CA HIS A 190 -2.76 -13.75 20.33
C HIS A 190 -2.79 -14.56 19.03
N ARG A 191 -3.65 -14.20 18.07
CA ARG A 191 -3.79 -14.89 16.79
C ARG A 191 -2.91 -14.30 15.68
N PHE A 192 -2.24 -13.18 15.94
CA PHE A 192 -1.30 -12.61 14.97
C PHE A 192 -0.14 -13.58 14.74
N CYS A 193 0.10 -13.92 13.48
CA CYS A 193 1.22 -14.74 13.06
C CYS A 193 2.07 -14.02 12.03
N HIS A 194 3.36 -14.32 12.05
CA HIS A 194 4.32 -13.90 11.03
C HIS A 194 4.04 -14.62 9.70
N VAL A 195 4.05 -13.87 8.61
CA VAL A 195 4.00 -14.41 7.24
C VAL A 195 5.40 -14.34 6.66
N PRO A 196 6.09 -15.48 6.45
CA PRO A 196 7.43 -15.49 5.90
C PRO A 196 7.40 -15.09 4.42
N LEU A 197 8.15 -14.04 4.07
CA LEU A 197 8.28 -13.55 2.70
C LEU A 197 9.74 -13.48 2.32
N LYS A 198 10.10 -14.16 1.24
CA LYS A 198 11.43 -14.09 0.64
C LYS A 198 11.50 -12.89 -0.33
N PRO A 199 12.70 -12.38 -0.62
CA PRO A 199 12.89 -11.43 -1.72
C PRO A 199 12.23 -11.91 -3.01
N GLY A 200 11.36 -11.08 -3.59
CA GLY A 200 10.56 -11.40 -4.78
C GLY A 200 9.16 -11.92 -4.48
N ASP A 201 8.85 -12.32 -3.24
CA ASP A 201 7.50 -12.71 -2.85
C ASP A 201 6.60 -11.47 -2.74
N ALA A 202 5.34 -11.63 -3.17
CA ALA A 202 4.28 -10.67 -2.94
C ALA A 202 3.24 -11.28 -1.99
N VAL A 203 2.77 -10.50 -1.03
CA VAL A 203 1.63 -10.86 -0.18
C VAL A 203 0.44 -9.99 -0.54
N PHE A 204 -0.74 -10.61 -0.57
CA PHE A 204 -2.02 -9.98 -0.80
C PHE A 204 -2.95 -10.32 0.37
N TRP A 205 -3.70 -9.34 0.87
CA TRP A 205 -4.65 -9.57 1.94
C TRP A 205 -5.90 -8.71 1.77
N ASP A 206 -7.03 -9.25 2.20
CA ASP A 206 -8.29 -8.52 2.29
C ASP A 206 -8.16 -7.39 3.33
N ARG A 207 -8.69 -6.19 3.04
CA ARG A 207 -8.62 -5.03 3.93
C ARG A 207 -9.24 -5.26 5.33
N ARG A 208 -10.12 -6.26 5.45
CA ARG A 208 -10.74 -6.73 6.70
C ARG A 208 -9.84 -7.64 7.52
N ILE A 209 -8.67 -8.06 7.01
CA ILE A 209 -7.70 -8.82 7.79
C ILE A 209 -6.89 -7.84 8.66
N PRO A 210 -6.89 -8.01 9.99
CA PRO A 210 -6.08 -7.18 10.85
C PRO A 210 -4.62 -7.58 10.66
N HIS A 211 -3.78 -6.57 10.50
CA HIS A 211 -2.39 -6.76 10.14
C HIS A 211 -1.50 -5.73 10.84
N ALA A 212 -0.21 -6.00 10.81
CA ALA A 212 0.82 -5.19 11.40
C ALA A 212 2.18 -5.49 10.74
N SER A 213 3.14 -4.58 10.90
CA SER A 213 4.54 -4.99 10.81
C SER A 213 4.99 -5.61 12.14
N ALA A 214 6.00 -6.49 12.11
CA ALA A 214 6.60 -7.08 13.31
C ALA A 214 7.02 -6.00 14.33
N ARG A 215 7.12 -6.34 15.61
CA ARG A 215 7.39 -5.34 16.66
C ARG A 215 8.79 -4.73 16.56
N THR A 216 9.75 -5.51 16.12
CA THR A 216 11.19 -5.19 16.01
C THR A 216 11.70 -5.61 14.63
N ASN A 217 12.91 -5.17 14.28
CA ASN A 217 13.73 -5.82 13.26
C ASN A 217 15.03 -6.28 13.92
N THR A 218 15.04 -7.50 14.45
CA THR A 218 16.19 -8.08 15.15
C THR A 218 17.26 -8.63 14.21
N GLY A 219 17.00 -8.61 12.90
CA GLY A 219 17.95 -9.02 11.87
C GLY A 219 19.18 -8.12 11.77
N THR A 220 20.11 -8.49 10.90
CA THR A 220 21.35 -7.73 10.67
C THR A 220 21.23 -6.73 9.52
N ALA A 221 20.15 -6.79 8.75
CA ALA A 221 19.93 -5.97 7.57
C ALA A 221 18.54 -5.30 7.60
N PRO A 222 18.37 -4.18 6.85
CA PRO A 222 17.07 -3.54 6.74
C PRO A 222 16.04 -4.43 6.02
N ARG A 223 14.79 -4.41 6.49
CA ARG A 223 13.66 -4.98 5.76
C ARG A 223 13.20 -3.98 4.70
N GLN A 224 13.09 -4.42 3.46
CA GLN A 224 12.74 -3.57 2.32
C GLN A 224 11.50 -4.12 1.60
N VAL A 225 10.50 -3.28 1.37
CA VAL A 225 9.28 -3.62 0.62
C VAL A 225 8.84 -2.45 -0.25
N ILE A 226 8.08 -2.77 -1.30
CA ILE A 226 7.26 -1.80 -1.99
C ILE A 226 5.84 -1.94 -1.45
N TYR A 227 5.29 -0.88 -0.86
CA TYR A 227 3.87 -0.80 -0.62
C TYR A 227 3.19 -0.48 -1.95
N GLY A 228 2.03 -1.08 -2.17
CA GLY A 228 1.28 -0.88 -3.38
C GLY A 228 -0.11 -1.45 -3.24
N GLY A 229 -0.81 -1.46 -4.36
CA GLY A 229 -2.14 -2.00 -4.39
C GLY A 229 -2.65 -2.08 -5.80
N PHE A 230 -3.83 -2.67 -5.88
CA PHE A 230 -4.64 -2.64 -7.07
C PHE A 230 -6.02 -2.13 -6.67
N LEU A 231 -6.58 -1.27 -7.51
CA LEU A 231 -7.92 -0.73 -7.35
C LEU A 231 -8.82 -1.41 -8.37
N PRO A 232 -9.91 -2.07 -7.96
CA PRO A 232 -10.84 -2.67 -8.92
C PRO A 232 -11.33 -1.64 -9.93
N ARG A 233 -11.29 -1.98 -11.22
CA ARG A 233 -11.97 -1.22 -12.26
C ARG A 233 -13.49 -1.35 -12.08
N GLY A 234 -14.23 -0.40 -12.63
CA GLY A 234 -15.69 -0.37 -12.56
C GLY A 234 -16.29 0.26 -11.30
N ALA A 235 -15.51 0.40 -10.22
CA ALA A 235 -15.88 1.26 -9.10
C ALA A 235 -15.63 2.74 -9.48
N HIS A 236 -16.70 3.54 -9.56
CA HIS A 236 -16.65 4.92 -10.05
C HIS A 236 -15.60 5.79 -9.34
N LEU A 237 -15.51 5.69 -8.01
CA LEU A 237 -14.55 6.43 -7.20
C LEU A 237 -13.08 6.07 -7.49
N ASN A 238 -12.79 4.81 -7.88
CA ASN A 238 -11.43 4.41 -8.26
C ASN A 238 -11.00 5.06 -9.58
N ARG A 239 -11.94 5.33 -10.49
CA ARG A 239 -11.65 6.04 -11.74
C ARG A 239 -11.18 7.47 -11.46
N SER A 240 -11.93 8.20 -10.63
CA SER A 240 -11.56 9.55 -10.21
C SER A 240 -10.22 9.59 -9.48
N TYR A 241 -9.98 8.62 -8.59
CA TYR A 241 -8.71 8.49 -7.89
C TYR A 241 -7.53 8.29 -8.85
N VAL A 242 -7.67 7.38 -9.82
CA VAL A 242 -6.58 7.01 -10.74
C VAL A 242 -6.26 8.17 -11.70
N HIS A 243 -7.28 8.92 -12.11
CA HIS A 243 -7.07 10.16 -12.85
C HIS A 243 -6.17 11.14 -12.09
N GLU A 244 -6.53 11.45 -10.85
CA GLU A 244 -5.77 12.36 -10.01
C GLU A 244 -4.37 11.82 -9.67
N GLN A 245 -4.24 10.51 -9.41
CA GLN A 245 -2.95 9.84 -9.23
C GLN A 245 -2.03 10.03 -10.45
N LEU A 246 -2.58 9.92 -11.67
CA LEU A 246 -1.81 10.12 -12.91
C LEU A 246 -1.37 11.57 -13.08
N LEU A 247 -2.26 12.54 -12.83
CA LEU A 247 -1.91 13.97 -12.85
C LEU A 247 -0.79 14.28 -11.84
N ARG A 248 -0.90 13.75 -10.62
CA ARG A 248 0.12 13.91 -9.57
C ARG A 248 1.43 13.22 -9.91
N LEU A 249 1.39 12.06 -10.55
CA LEU A 249 2.58 11.37 -11.06
C LEU A 249 3.32 12.24 -12.10
N GLN A 250 2.58 12.81 -13.06
CA GLN A 250 3.13 13.70 -14.09
C GLN A 250 3.73 14.98 -13.49
N ARG A 251 3.10 15.53 -12.44
CA ARG A 251 3.56 16.74 -11.73
C ARG A 251 4.53 16.45 -10.59
N ARG A 252 4.82 15.18 -10.31
CA ARG A 252 5.59 14.70 -9.14
C ARG A 252 5.07 15.21 -7.80
N GLU A 253 3.76 15.41 -7.69
CA GLU A 253 3.09 15.82 -6.45
C GLU A 253 2.85 14.61 -5.53
N ILE A 254 2.62 14.83 -4.23
CA ILE A 254 2.26 13.76 -3.29
C ILE A 254 0.91 13.13 -3.70
N GLN A 255 0.77 11.81 -3.55
CA GLN A 255 -0.44 11.06 -3.91
C GLN A 255 -1.68 11.48 -3.05
N PRO A 256 -2.92 11.33 -3.57
CA PRO A 256 -4.13 11.95 -3.00
C PRO A 256 -4.44 11.60 -1.54
N ASP A 257 -4.03 10.42 -1.07
CA ASP A 257 -4.37 9.94 0.28
C ASP A 257 -3.36 10.36 1.36
N PHE A 258 -2.32 11.11 1.00
CA PHE A 258 -1.21 11.41 1.89
C PHE A 258 -1.19 12.88 2.28
N TRP A 259 -1.60 13.16 3.52
CA TRP A 259 -1.55 14.48 4.13
C TRP A 259 -0.15 14.75 4.72
N ILE A 260 0.79 15.19 3.88
CA ILE A 260 2.11 15.60 4.36
C ILE A 260 2.08 17.13 4.55
N HIS A 261 1.97 17.58 5.80
CA HIS A 261 1.91 19.00 6.17
C HIS A 261 3.25 19.75 6.06
N SER A 262 4.28 19.16 5.44
CA SER A 262 5.60 19.78 5.40
C SER A 262 6.17 19.81 3.99
N THR A 263 6.58 21.01 3.59
CA THR A 263 7.50 21.37 2.50
C THR A 263 8.85 20.63 2.53
N HIS A 264 9.12 19.78 3.53
CA HIS A 264 10.42 19.16 3.76
C HIS A 264 10.80 18.02 2.80
N CYS A 265 9.85 17.40 2.09
CA CYS A 265 10.15 16.37 1.09
C CYS A 265 9.98 16.86 -0.36
N GLN A 266 9.56 18.12 -0.53
CA GLN A 266 9.68 18.88 -1.78
C GLN A 266 11.01 19.65 -1.80
N GLN A 267 12.07 19.10 -1.20
CA GLN A 267 13.39 19.69 -1.35
C GLN A 267 13.70 19.77 -2.85
N GLU A 268 14.10 20.96 -3.27
CA GLU A 268 14.55 21.37 -4.60
C GLU A 268 15.74 20.50 -5.03
N PHE A 269 15.51 19.24 -5.34
CA PHE A 269 16.49 18.37 -6.00
C PHE A 269 16.37 18.64 -7.49
N ASP A 270 17.45 19.08 -8.15
CA ASP A 270 17.58 19.35 -9.60
C ASP A 270 16.38 18.82 -10.38
N GLN A 271 15.31 19.63 -10.40
CA GLN A 271 13.97 19.11 -10.69
C GLN A 271 13.85 18.76 -12.15
N ASP A 272 14.66 19.39 -13.00
CA ASP A 272 14.54 19.35 -14.45
C ASP A 272 15.01 18.00 -15.02
N ASP A 273 16.19 17.52 -14.65
CA ASP A 273 16.75 16.27 -15.23
C ASP A 273 15.95 15.03 -14.81
N LEU A 274 15.56 14.93 -13.52
CA LEU A 274 14.79 13.79 -13.01
C LEU A 274 13.31 13.84 -13.40
N ALA A 275 12.74 15.05 -13.54
CA ALA A 275 11.40 15.16 -14.11
C ALA A 275 11.40 14.76 -15.58
N SER A 276 12.41 15.17 -16.35
CA SER A 276 12.59 14.71 -17.73
C SER A 276 12.70 13.19 -17.79
N GLU A 277 13.55 12.56 -16.96
CA GLU A 277 13.71 11.10 -16.98
C GLU A 277 12.39 10.36 -16.67
N LEU A 278 11.62 10.82 -15.68
CA LEU A 278 10.33 10.20 -15.36
C LEU A 278 9.30 10.38 -16.47
N LEU A 279 9.21 11.58 -17.06
CA LEU A 279 8.29 11.86 -18.17
C LEU A 279 8.68 11.08 -19.43
N ASP A 280 9.97 11.04 -19.76
CA ASP A 280 10.51 10.25 -20.86
C ASP A 280 10.23 8.76 -20.62
N TRP A 281 10.40 8.27 -19.40
CA TRP A 281 10.03 6.91 -19.05
C TRP A 281 8.52 6.67 -19.23
N LEU A 282 7.66 7.58 -18.75
CA LEU A 282 6.19 7.49 -18.90
C LEU A 282 5.72 7.49 -20.35
N GLN A 283 6.46 8.11 -21.27
CA GLN A 283 6.14 8.05 -22.70
C GLN A 283 6.45 6.66 -23.31
N ASN A 284 7.34 5.90 -22.68
CA ASN A 284 7.88 4.64 -23.19
C ASN A 284 7.43 3.39 -22.41
N ILE A 285 6.55 3.53 -21.41
CA ILE A 285 6.01 2.38 -20.67
C ILE A 285 5.15 1.48 -21.58
N SER A 286 5.04 0.20 -21.22
CA SER A 286 4.27 -0.74 -22.03
C SER A 286 2.76 -0.47 -22.00
N PRO A 287 1.99 -0.95 -22.99
CA PRO A 287 0.53 -0.87 -22.95
C PRO A 287 -0.10 -1.47 -21.68
N HIS A 288 0.58 -2.45 -21.06
CA HIS A 288 0.12 -2.99 -19.77
C HIS A 288 0.22 -1.96 -18.65
N ALA A 289 1.35 -1.27 -18.55
CA ALA A 289 1.57 -0.23 -17.55
C ALA A 289 0.65 0.99 -17.81
N GLN A 290 0.48 1.41 -19.07
CA GLN A 290 -0.48 2.45 -19.46
C GLN A 290 -1.89 2.12 -18.99
N HIS A 291 -2.32 0.88 -19.25
CA HIS A 291 -3.62 0.39 -18.80
C HIS A 291 -3.73 0.36 -17.26
N LEU A 292 -2.71 -0.09 -16.53
CA LEU A 292 -2.73 -0.02 -15.05
C LEU A 292 -2.81 1.42 -14.53
N LEU A 293 -2.26 2.39 -15.25
CA LEU A 293 -2.33 3.82 -14.91
C LEU A 293 -3.61 4.51 -15.42
N GLY A 294 -4.51 3.80 -16.10
CA GLY A 294 -5.74 4.39 -16.65
C GLY A 294 -5.51 5.33 -17.84
N MET A 295 -4.40 5.16 -18.58
CA MET A 295 -4.06 5.97 -19.76
C MET A 295 -4.76 5.51 -21.04
N ASP A 296 -5.58 4.47 -20.97
CA ASP A 296 -6.28 3.82 -22.10
C ASP A 296 -7.57 4.54 -22.54
N GLY A 297 -7.82 5.76 -22.07
CA GLY A 297 -8.92 6.62 -22.52
C GLY A 297 -10.25 6.44 -21.79
N GLU A 298 -10.44 5.37 -21.01
CA GLU A 298 -11.67 5.16 -20.21
C GLU A 298 -11.86 6.22 -19.11
N VAL A 299 -10.78 6.87 -18.70
CA VAL A 299 -10.78 7.89 -17.65
C VAL A 299 -11.10 9.29 -18.19
N VAL A 300 -10.85 9.54 -19.48
CA VAL A 300 -10.88 10.89 -20.10
C VAL A 300 -12.25 11.23 -20.73
N GLN A 301 -13.11 10.24 -20.98
CA GLN A 301 -14.31 10.43 -21.82
C GLN A 301 -15.62 10.77 -21.07
N ASN A 302 -15.60 10.93 -19.74
CA ASN A 302 -16.83 11.14 -18.95
C ASN A 302 -16.84 12.45 -18.12
N GLU A 303 -16.12 13.48 -18.56
CA GLU A 303 -16.38 14.87 -18.11
C GLU A 303 -17.49 15.52 -18.94
#